data_AF-A0A3E0HGF1-F1
#
_entry.id   AF-A0A3E0HGF1-F1
#
_cell.length_a   1.000
_cell.length_b   1.000
_cell.length_c   1.000
_cell.angle_alpha   90.00
_cell.angle_beta   90.00
_cell.angle_gamma   90.00
#
_symmetry.space_group_name_H-M   'P 1'
#
loop_
_entity.id
_entity.type
_entity.pdbx_description
1 polymer ?
#
loop_
_entity_poly.entity_id
_entity_poly.type
_entity_poly.pdbx_seq_one_letter_code
_entity_poly.pdbx_strand_id
1 'polypeptide(L)'
;MRSVLLLVPLLFLVACGRCNLPMIPSPGIGLNAAAWFATHPGDTLHACVGERCQSVTKADAKRPVQLMIPARADPSATMRLTVTDGSGLTVRRDFAPVQHSVDGACGTVTWWETPATLTGDGRLQPG
;
A
#
# COMPACT_ATOMS: atom_id res chain seq x y z
N MET A 1 3.08 -28.01 66.13
CA MET A 1 3.26 -26.74 65.39
C MET A 1 3.15 -27.02 63.90
N ARG A 2 2.67 -26.03 63.16
CA ARG A 2 1.96 -26.09 61.87
C ARG A 2 2.75 -26.65 60.68
N SER A 3 2.04 -27.38 59.81
CA SER A 3 2.36 -27.60 58.40
C SER A 3 2.39 -26.29 57.62
N VAL A 4 3.33 -26.13 56.68
CA VAL A 4 3.19 -25.26 55.51
C VAL A 4 3.83 -25.95 54.29
N LEU A 5 2.97 -26.40 53.37
CA LEU A 5 3.26 -26.66 51.96
C LEU A 5 3.62 -25.36 51.25
N LEU A 6 4.41 -25.42 50.16
CA LEU A 6 4.08 -24.93 48.79
C LEU A 6 5.38 -24.81 47.97
N LEU A 7 5.70 -25.76 47.08
CA LEU A 7 5.32 -25.76 45.64
C LEU A 7 5.66 -24.44 44.92
N VAL A 8 6.89 -24.42 44.36
CA VAL A 8 7.25 -23.72 43.10
C VAL A 8 6.32 -24.29 42.01
N PRO A 9 5.68 -23.51 41.10
CA PRO A 9 6.40 -22.75 40.06
C PRO A 9 5.65 -21.49 39.53
N LEU A 10 6.21 -20.95 38.44
CA LEU A 10 5.72 -19.95 37.48
C LEU A 10 6.49 -18.63 37.53
N LEU A 11 7.56 -18.47 36.74
CA LEU A 11 7.46 -18.06 35.33
C LEU A 11 6.42 -16.96 35.13
N PHE A 12 6.73 -15.74 35.59
CA PHE A 12 6.33 -14.56 34.83
C PHE A 12 7.55 -14.04 34.07
N LEU A 13 7.80 -14.73 32.96
CA LEU A 13 8.55 -14.20 31.83
C LEU A 13 7.92 -12.86 31.43
N VAL A 14 8.75 -11.83 31.53
CA VAL A 14 8.86 -10.68 30.62
C VAL A 14 7.90 -10.73 29.42
N ALA A 15 6.93 -9.81 29.38
CA ALA A 15 6.29 -9.39 28.13
C ALA A 15 5.74 -7.94 28.20
N CYS A 16 6.43 -7.01 28.86
CA CYS A 16 6.34 -5.59 28.47
C CYS A 16 7.33 -5.34 27.31
N GLY A 17 7.19 -6.13 26.25
CA GLY A 17 8.02 -6.03 25.05
C GLY A 17 7.34 -5.10 24.06
N ARG A 18 7.79 -3.84 24.02
CA ARG A 18 7.63 -2.86 22.94
C ARG A 18 6.53 -3.19 21.92
N CYS A 19 5.36 -2.60 22.09
CA CYS A 19 4.40 -2.45 21.01
C CYS A 19 5.00 -1.54 19.92
N ASN A 20 5.86 -2.09 19.07
CA ASN A 20 6.21 -1.48 17.80
C ASN A 20 4.98 -1.66 16.91
N LEU A 21 4.07 -0.68 16.94
CA LEU A 21 3.01 -0.59 15.95
C LEU A 21 3.69 -0.61 14.56
N PRO A 22 3.27 -1.50 13.64
CA PRO A 22 3.77 -1.47 12.28
C PRO A 22 3.53 -0.09 11.68
N MET A 23 4.54 0.44 10.98
CA MET A 23 4.42 1.70 10.26
C MET A 23 3.30 1.55 9.22
N ILE A 24 2.16 2.20 9.47
CA ILE A 24 1.03 2.19 8.53
C ILE A 24 1.48 2.96 7.28
N PRO A 25 1.46 2.35 6.08
CA PRO A 25 1.78 3.08 4.87
C PRO A 25 0.79 4.22 4.69
N SER A 26 1.28 5.39 4.26
CA SER A 26 0.38 6.48 3.89
C SER A 26 -0.56 6.01 2.78
N PRO A 27 -1.85 6.38 2.83
CA PRO A 27 -2.80 6.00 1.79
C PRO A 27 -2.29 6.45 0.43
N GLY A 28 -2.40 5.57 -0.56
CA GLY A 28 -1.93 5.84 -1.91
C GLY A 28 -2.21 4.69 -2.85
N ILE A 29 -1.89 4.93 -4.12
CA ILE A 29 -2.09 3.96 -5.18
C ILE A 29 -0.78 3.24 -5.47
N GLY A 30 -0.78 1.91 -5.37
CA GLY A 30 0.33 1.08 -5.83
C GLY A 30 0.13 0.73 -7.30
N LEU A 31 0.81 1.44 -8.21
CA LEU A 31 0.69 1.22 -9.65
C LEU A 31 1.68 0.15 -10.13
N ASN A 32 1.17 -0.99 -10.57
CA ASN A 32 1.91 -2.01 -11.32
C ASN A 32 1.79 -1.74 -12.83
N ALA A 33 2.90 -1.35 -13.45
CA ALA A 33 2.99 -1.08 -14.89
C ALA A 33 3.90 -2.08 -15.63
N ALA A 34 4.23 -3.23 -15.03
CA ALA A 34 5.16 -4.19 -15.63
C ALA A 34 4.69 -4.69 -17.01
N ALA A 35 3.39 -4.97 -17.16
CA ALA A 35 2.81 -5.39 -18.43
C ALA A 35 2.89 -4.28 -19.50
N TRP A 36 2.65 -3.01 -19.11
CA TRP A 36 2.83 -1.87 -20.01
C TRP A 36 4.26 -1.79 -20.55
N PHE A 37 5.28 -1.81 -19.68
CA PHE A 37 6.67 -1.69 -20.11
C PHE A 37 7.23 -2.96 -20.79
N ALA A 38 6.52 -4.08 -20.71
CA ALA A 38 6.81 -5.24 -21.55
C ALA A 38 6.43 -4.98 -23.02
N THR A 39 5.32 -4.28 -23.25
CA THR A 39 4.83 -3.91 -24.59
C THR A 39 5.45 -2.61 -25.11
N HIS A 40 5.72 -1.65 -24.22
CA HIS A 40 6.19 -0.30 -24.51
C HIS A 40 7.50 0.02 -23.74
N PRO A 41 8.63 -0.62 -24.07
CA PRO A 41 9.83 -0.60 -23.23
C PRO A 41 10.59 0.73 -23.19
N GLY A 42 10.39 1.61 -24.18
CA GLY A 42 11.04 2.92 -24.26
C GLY A 42 10.17 4.07 -23.75
N ASP A 43 8.98 3.77 -23.24
CA ASP A 43 8.00 4.77 -22.86
C ASP A 43 8.23 5.33 -21.45
N THR A 44 7.65 6.49 -21.18
CA THR A 44 7.62 7.10 -19.85
C THR A 44 6.18 7.44 -19.51
N LEU A 45 5.71 6.90 -18.39
CA LEU A 45 4.36 7.16 -17.91
C LEU A 45 4.38 8.35 -16.94
N HIS A 46 3.41 9.23 -17.05
CA HIS A 46 3.12 10.28 -16.08
C HIS A 46 1.85 9.90 -15.33
N ALA A 47 2.00 9.45 -14.09
CA ALA A 47 0.90 8.95 -13.26
C ALA A 47 0.55 9.97 -12.17
N CYS A 48 -0.74 10.33 -12.08
CA CYS A 48 -1.24 11.34 -11.17
C CYS A 48 -2.40 10.82 -10.30
N VAL A 49 -2.39 11.21 -9.03
CA VAL A 49 -3.49 11.03 -8.09
C VAL A 49 -3.79 12.36 -7.42
N GLY A 50 -4.95 12.93 -7.72
CA GLY A 50 -5.25 14.33 -7.41
C GLY A 50 -4.23 15.26 -8.07
N GLU A 51 -3.59 16.13 -7.28
CA GLU A 51 -2.55 17.06 -7.75
C GLU A 51 -1.12 16.49 -7.65
N ARG A 52 -0.97 15.24 -7.20
CA ARG A 52 0.35 14.60 -7.05
C ARG A 52 0.63 13.73 -8.26
N CYS A 53 1.72 14.03 -8.95
CA CYS A 53 2.14 13.31 -10.12
C CYS A 53 3.56 12.77 -9.97
N GLN A 54 3.83 11.65 -10.61
CA GLN A 54 5.14 11.01 -10.68
C GLN A 54 5.37 10.46 -12.07
N SER A 55 6.58 10.65 -12.59
CA SER A 55 7.02 9.97 -13.80
C SER A 55 7.52 8.56 -13.44
N VAL A 56 7.06 7.58 -14.18
CA VAL A 56 7.35 6.16 -14.01
C VAL A 56 8.00 5.64 -15.27
N THR A 57 9.13 4.97 -15.11
CA THR A 57 9.89 4.35 -16.19
C THR A 57 9.93 2.84 -16.03
N LYS A 58 10.43 2.15 -17.06
CA LYS A 58 10.68 0.70 -16.98
C LYS A 58 11.60 0.30 -15.82
N ALA A 59 12.52 1.18 -15.39
CA ALA A 59 13.41 0.89 -14.27
C ALA A 59 12.64 0.76 -12.94
N ASP A 60 11.54 1.50 -12.80
CA ASP A 60 10.68 1.54 -11.61
C ASP A 60 9.69 0.37 -11.58
N ALA A 61 9.35 -0.20 -12.75
CA ALA A 61 8.35 -1.24 -12.94
C ALA A 61 8.71 -2.62 -12.34
N LYS A 62 9.84 -2.73 -11.63
CA LYS A 62 10.23 -3.96 -10.91
C LYS A 62 9.31 -4.24 -9.71
N ARG A 63 8.64 -3.22 -9.19
CA ARG A 63 7.68 -3.27 -8.07
C ARG A 63 6.55 -2.28 -8.33
N PRO A 64 5.40 -2.41 -7.65
CA PRO A 64 4.37 -1.38 -7.69
C PRO A 64 4.97 -0.03 -7.26
N VAL A 65 4.72 1.00 -8.06
CA VAL A 65 5.13 2.38 -7.75
C VAL A 65 4.08 3.00 -6.86
N GLN A 66 4.50 3.48 -5.68
CA GLN A 66 3.58 4.07 -4.73
C GLN A 66 3.34 5.56 -5.04
N LEU A 67 2.16 5.87 -5.55
CA LEU A 67 1.68 7.23 -5.74
C LEU A 67 1.05 7.71 -4.44
N MET A 68 1.83 8.47 -3.67
CA MET A 68 1.42 8.93 -2.35
C MET A 68 0.39 10.07 -2.43
N ILE A 69 -0.64 9.97 -1.59
CA ILE A 69 -1.62 11.04 -1.38
C ILE A 69 -1.21 11.81 -0.11
N PRO A 70 -1.46 13.14 -0.04
CA PRO A 70 -1.23 13.90 1.18
C PRO A 70 -1.95 13.27 2.38
N ALA A 71 -1.27 13.21 3.54
CA ALA A 71 -1.75 12.55 4.76
C ALA A 71 -3.08 13.08 5.33
N ARG A 72 -3.61 14.19 4.78
CA ARG A 72 -4.90 14.77 5.18
C ARG A 72 -6.08 14.26 4.35
N ALA A 73 -5.85 13.47 3.30
CA ALA A 73 -6.92 12.84 2.55
C ALA A 73 -7.58 11.74 3.39
N ASP A 74 -8.91 11.61 3.26
CA ASP A 74 -9.64 10.49 3.82
C ASP A 74 -9.11 9.18 3.20
N PRO A 75 -8.50 8.27 3.99
CA PRO A 75 -7.89 7.04 3.48
C PRO A 75 -8.92 6.06 2.89
N SER A 76 -10.21 6.25 3.18
CA SER A 76 -11.32 5.45 2.65
C SER A 76 -11.95 6.04 1.38
N ALA A 77 -11.53 7.25 0.98
CA ALA A 77 -12.09 7.89 -0.21
C ALA A 77 -11.62 7.21 -1.50
N THR A 78 -12.53 7.12 -2.47
CA THR A 78 -12.20 6.69 -3.83
C THR A 78 -11.18 7.64 -4.46
N MET A 79 -10.15 7.09 -5.08
CA MET A 79 -9.05 7.84 -5.68
C MET A 79 -9.09 7.73 -7.19
N ARG A 80 -8.94 8.87 -7.88
CA ARG A 80 -8.79 8.89 -9.34
C ARG A 80 -7.32 8.77 -9.73
N LEU A 81 -6.97 7.71 -10.45
CA LEU A 81 -5.69 7.58 -11.11
C LEU A 81 -5.80 8.07 -12.55
N THR A 82 -4.90 8.97 -12.94
CA THR A 82 -4.68 9.36 -14.35
C THR A 82 -3.30 8.91 -14.76
N VAL A 83 -3.15 8.25 -15.90
CA VAL A 83 -1.85 7.88 -16.47
C VAL A 83 -1.79 8.39 -17.91
N THR A 84 -0.73 9.13 -18.23
CA THR A 84 -0.44 9.60 -19.58
C THR A 84 0.88 9.00 -20.06
N ASP A 85 0.94 8.49 -21.28
CA ASP A 85 2.18 7.98 -21.88
C ASP A 85 2.99 9.08 -22.59
N GLY A 86 4.14 8.74 -23.15
CA GLY A 86 4.97 9.67 -23.92
C GLY A 86 4.36 10.11 -25.26
N SER A 87 3.32 9.42 -25.75
CA SER A 87 2.60 9.75 -26.98
C SER A 87 1.40 10.69 -26.76
N GLY A 88 1.01 10.89 -25.49
CA GLY A 88 -0.14 11.68 -25.08
C GLY A 88 -1.41 10.86 -24.85
N LEU A 89 -1.39 9.54 -25.04
CA LEU A 89 -2.49 8.66 -24.65
C LEU A 89 -2.71 8.80 -23.16
N THR A 90 -3.94 9.14 -22.77
CA THR A 90 -4.30 9.32 -21.37
C THR A 90 -5.44 8.41 -20.98
N VAL A 91 -5.23 7.64 -19.91
CA VAL A 91 -6.20 6.71 -19.33
C VAL A 91 -6.52 7.13 -17.90
N ARG A 92 -7.79 6.99 -17.51
CA ARG A 92 -8.29 7.43 -16.20
C ARG A 92 -9.21 6.40 -15.60
N ARG A 93 -9.07 6.14 -14.31
CA ARG A 93 -9.98 5.26 -13.57
C ARG A 93 -10.02 5.61 -12.09
N ASP A 94 -11.21 5.45 -11.52
CA ASP A 94 -11.47 5.58 -10.10
C ASP A 94 -11.28 4.23 -9.41
N PHE A 95 -10.59 4.23 -8.27
CA PHE A 95 -10.26 3.05 -7.47
C PHE A 95 -10.75 3.23 -6.05
N ALA A 96 -11.47 2.23 -5.55
CA ALA A 96 -11.83 2.16 -4.15
C ALA A 96 -10.63 1.63 -3.35
N PRO A 97 -10.28 2.24 -2.21
CA PRO A 97 -9.28 1.69 -1.31
C PRO A 97 -9.77 0.38 -0.69
N VAL A 98 -8.85 -0.55 -0.54
CA VAL A 98 -9.02 -1.82 0.16
C VAL A 98 -8.57 -1.61 1.60
N GLN A 99 -9.47 -1.85 2.55
CA GLN A 99 -9.15 -1.81 3.97
C GLN A 99 -8.52 -3.14 4.39
N HIS A 100 -7.41 -3.04 5.10
CA HIS A 100 -6.73 -4.15 5.73
C HIS A 100 -6.71 -3.95 7.24
N SER A 101 -6.83 -5.05 7.98
CA SER A 101 -6.72 -5.02 9.44
C SER A 101 -5.98 -6.25 9.93
N VAL A 102 -5.12 -6.05 10.92
CA VAL A 102 -4.44 -7.15 11.64
C VAL A 102 -4.58 -6.94 13.13
N ASP A 103 -4.99 -7.99 13.83
CA ASP A 103 -5.04 -8.00 15.29
C ASP A 103 -3.69 -8.48 15.82
N GLY A 104 -3.12 -7.72 16.76
CA GLY A 104 -1.91 -8.09 17.47
C GLY A 104 -2.08 -7.97 18.97
N ALA A 105 -1.07 -8.42 19.71
CA ALA A 105 -1.01 -8.28 21.18
C ALA A 105 -1.12 -6.82 21.66
N CYS A 106 -0.96 -5.86 20.75
CA CYS A 106 -0.98 -4.42 21.00
C CYS A 106 -2.26 -3.73 20.49
N GLY A 107 -3.27 -4.50 20.07
CA GLY A 107 -4.51 -4.00 19.47
C GLY A 107 -4.58 -4.19 17.96
N THR A 108 -5.71 -3.77 17.39
CA THR A 108 -5.98 -3.82 15.94
C THR A 108 -5.27 -2.68 15.22
N VAL A 109 -4.53 -3.01 14.18
CA VAL A 109 -3.99 -2.02 13.23
C VAL A 109 -4.79 -2.09 11.95
N THR A 110 -5.23 -0.92 11.45
CA THR A 110 -5.98 -0.80 10.20
C THR A 110 -5.26 0.13 9.24
N TRP A 111 -5.21 -0.27 7.96
CA TRP A 111 -4.65 0.56 6.89
C TRP A 111 -5.42 0.37 5.59
N TRP A 112 -5.18 1.26 4.62
CA TRP A 112 -5.84 1.26 3.33
C TRP A 112 -4.81 1.24 2.21
N GLU A 113 -5.01 0.35 1.25
CA GLU A 113 -4.19 0.24 0.04
C GLU A 113 -5.05 0.34 -1.20
N THR A 114 -4.49 0.82 -2.31
CA THR A 114 -5.22 0.92 -3.58
C THR A 114 -4.37 0.34 -4.69
N PRO A 115 -4.43 -0.99 -4.93
CA PRO A 115 -3.66 -1.62 -5.98
C PRO A 115 -4.27 -1.28 -7.35
N ALA A 116 -3.41 -0.85 -8.28
CA ALA A 116 -3.79 -0.56 -9.66
C ALA A 116 -2.81 -1.23 -10.61
N THR A 117 -3.33 -1.83 -11.68
CA THR A 117 -2.54 -2.43 -12.74
C THR A 117 -2.81 -1.70 -14.05
N LEU A 118 -1.73 -1.28 -14.72
CA LEU A 118 -1.77 -0.82 -16.12
C LEU A 118 -1.37 -1.97 -17.03
N THR A 119 -2.32 -2.42 -17.83
CA THR A 119 -2.12 -3.52 -18.79
C THR A 119 -1.34 -3.07 -20.02
N GLY A 120 -0.79 -4.04 -20.77
CA GLY A 120 -0.06 -3.77 -22.01
C GLY A 120 -0.87 -3.09 -23.11
N ASP A 121 -2.20 -3.20 -23.09
CA ASP A 121 -3.14 -2.54 -24.02
C ASP A 121 -3.66 -1.19 -23.49
N GLY A 122 -3.10 -0.66 -22.40
CA GLY A 122 -3.45 0.67 -21.90
C GLY A 122 -4.78 0.71 -21.15
N ARG A 123 -5.07 -0.31 -20.33
CA ARG A 123 -6.24 -0.30 -19.44
C ARG A 123 -5.80 -0.29 -17.99
N LEU A 124 -6.51 0.51 -17.19
CA LEU A 124 -6.36 0.53 -15.74
C LEU A 124 -7.33 -0.46 -15.10
N GLN A 125 -6.82 -1.34 -14.24
CA GLN A 125 -7.58 -2.39 -13.55
C GLN A 125 -7.23 -2.44 -12.06
N PRO A 126 -8.16 -2.81 -11.15
CA PRO A 126 -7.83 -3.14 -9.77
C PRO A 126 -6.77 -4.26 -9.77
N GLY A 127 -5.75 -4.11 -8.93
CA GLY A 127 -4.70 -5.12 -8.76
C GLY A 127 -5.02 -6.14 -7.70
#